data_AF-A0A3B8LHZ6-F1
#
_entry.id   AF-A0A3B8LHZ6-F1
#
_cell.length_a   1.000
_cell.length_b   1.000
_cell.length_c   1.000
_cell.angle_alpha   90.00
_cell.angle_beta   90.00
_cell.angle_gamma   90.00
#
_symmetry.space_group_name_H-M   'P 1'
#
loop_
_entity.id
_entity.type
_entity.pdbx_description
1 polymer ?
#
loop_
_entity_poly.entity_id
_entity_poly.type
_entity_poly.pdbx_seq_one_letter_code
_entity_poly.pdbx_strand_id
1 'polypeptide(L)'
;MSYAQRRKQLHQMLGAEDGVICLLSSQYQSRNYPDNAYMPFRQNSHFLYYTGIPETGFALLSFPDGRDILFGPPFDLDTVVWTGEQRSLDAWGAHAEVSVCEPFSSFPTQLKALESPLYLPPSHANMLLSLAEYLEQTPADVKAGVSSALVEAVVAQRLIKDDGEVAAIEDALSRTREIFHNVMQLPLTSMSEAQVCGSIMQQVYSQQWDTSFQPIVTTHGEILHSHHYGLETLDEQRLLLMDFGMEPALGYASDITRTFPVNGTFSTQQREIYEVVLRSQLDAIEAMKPGVTFKDVHLLASETIVRGLQDLGLMKGDPKEAVAAGAHALFFPHGLGHMLGVDVHDMEDLGDVVGYGAPGVRSTQFGLGFLRLARELEPGHVVTIEPGIYFIPTLMDMWASEKKHEAFIQYDALGDYRDFGGIRIEDDVLVTQAGHRVLGTPIVKHCDELEQHMANG
;
A
#
# COMPACT_ATOMS: atom_id res chain seq x y z
N MET A 1 9.69 -12.46 14.01
CA MET A 1 11.14 -12.37 14.32
C MET A 1 11.38 -11.25 15.31
N SER A 2 12.39 -11.36 16.19
CA SER A 2 12.74 -10.28 17.13
C SER A 2 13.43 -9.11 16.42
N TYR A 3 13.44 -7.91 17.00
CA TYR A 3 14.06 -6.74 16.36
C TYR A 3 15.58 -6.91 16.23
N ALA A 4 16.24 -7.48 17.24
CA ALA A 4 17.67 -7.79 17.16
C ALA A 4 17.98 -8.86 16.11
N GLN A 5 17.10 -9.85 15.93
CA GLN A 5 17.25 -10.86 14.89
C GLN A 5 17.15 -10.24 13.49
N ARG A 6 16.22 -9.29 13.28
CA ARG A 6 16.09 -8.56 12.00
C ARG A 6 17.39 -7.83 11.65
N ARG A 7 17.94 -7.05 12.58
CA ARG A 7 19.22 -6.32 12.38
C ARG A 7 20.40 -7.26 12.14
N LYS A 8 20.48 -8.35 12.89
CA LYS A 8 21.52 -9.37 12.70
C LYS A 8 21.44 -10.01 11.31
N GLN A 9 20.25 -10.38 10.86
CA GLN A 9 20.06 -10.95 9.52
C GLN A 9 20.40 -9.92 8.43
N LEU A 10 20.06 -8.65 8.64
CA LEU A 10 20.41 -7.58 7.70
C LEU A 10 21.94 -7.48 7.48
N HIS A 11 22.73 -7.47 8.55
CA HIS A 11 24.20 -7.52 8.45
C HIS A 11 24.71 -8.78 7.71
N GLN A 12 24.10 -9.94 7.96
CA GLN A 12 24.44 -11.17 7.24
C GLN A 12 24.16 -11.08 5.73
N MET A 13 23.10 -10.36 5.35
CA MET A 13 22.70 -10.18 3.95
C MET A 13 23.61 -9.18 3.21
N LEU A 14 24.17 -8.19 3.91
CA LEU A 14 25.16 -7.26 3.36
C LEU A 14 26.51 -7.93 3.04
N GLY A 15 26.90 -8.94 3.81
CA GLY A 15 28.08 -9.77 3.54
C GLY A 15 29.37 -8.96 3.42
N ALA A 16 29.96 -8.90 2.22
CA ALA A 16 31.23 -8.19 1.99
C ALA A 16 31.08 -6.66 1.95
N GLU A 17 29.85 -6.17 1.75
CA GLU A 17 29.50 -4.73 1.73
C GLU A 17 28.98 -4.26 3.09
N ASP A 18 29.15 -5.09 4.13
CA ASP A 18 28.70 -4.77 5.47
C ASP A 18 29.47 -3.60 6.10
N GLY A 19 28.75 -2.82 6.89
CA GLY A 19 29.21 -1.55 7.46
C GLY A 19 28.28 -1.09 8.58
N VAL A 20 28.48 0.13 9.06
CA VAL A 20 27.61 0.68 10.12
C VAL A 20 26.32 1.20 9.49
N ILE A 21 25.20 0.59 9.84
CA ILE A 21 23.87 0.96 9.34
C ILE A 21 23.31 2.08 10.20
N CYS A 22 22.85 3.15 9.55
CA CYS A 22 22.22 4.31 10.18
C CYS A 22 20.73 4.36 9.84
N LEU A 23 19.87 4.28 10.86
CA LEU A 23 18.42 4.42 10.72
C LEU A 23 17.94 5.60 11.56
N LEU A 24 17.09 6.44 10.98
CA LEU A 24 16.55 7.65 11.61
C LEU A 24 15.04 7.52 11.78
N SER A 25 14.51 7.92 12.94
CA SER A 25 13.07 8.12 13.10
C SER A 25 12.58 9.28 12.24
N SER A 26 11.34 9.21 11.77
CA SER A 26 10.58 10.36 11.31
C SER A 26 10.45 11.42 12.42
N GLN A 27 10.29 12.67 12.00
CA GLN A 27 9.96 13.78 12.89
C GLN A 27 8.52 14.24 12.69
N TYR A 28 7.92 14.85 13.70
CA TYR A 28 6.65 15.56 13.55
C TYR A 28 6.75 16.56 12.39
N GLN A 29 5.77 16.53 11.50
CA GLN A 29 5.62 17.53 10.46
C GLN A 29 4.72 18.65 10.97
N SER A 30 5.17 19.89 10.90
CA SER A 30 4.35 21.02 11.31
C SER A 30 3.23 21.32 10.30
N ARG A 31 2.02 21.56 10.79
CA ARG A 31 0.89 22.03 10.01
C ARG A 31 1.11 23.43 9.43
N ASN A 32 1.61 24.33 10.26
CA ASN A 32 1.94 25.70 9.86
C ASN A 32 3.07 26.34 10.68
N TYR A 33 3.36 25.85 11.89
CA TYR A 33 4.51 26.27 12.72
C TYR A 33 4.95 25.11 13.64
N PRO A 34 6.18 25.15 14.20
CA PRO A 34 6.80 24.02 14.92
C PRO A 34 5.91 23.31 15.93
N ASP A 35 5.24 24.08 16.80
CA ASP A 35 4.44 23.53 17.92
C ASP A 35 3.04 23.05 17.51
N ASN A 36 2.66 23.16 16.23
CA ASN A 36 1.39 22.65 15.71
C ASN A 36 1.67 21.53 14.70
N ALA A 37 1.92 20.33 15.21
CA ALA A 37 2.18 19.15 14.40
C ALA A 37 0.91 18.65 13.66
N TYR A 38 1.11 18.11 12.46
CA TYR A 38 0.15 17.21 11.82
C TYR A 38 0.04 15.95 12.66
N MET A 39 -1.20 15.53 12.87
CA MET A 39 -1.55 14.31 13.58
C MET A 39 -2.50 13.49 12.71
N PRO A 40 -2.41 12.15 12.79
CA PRO A 40 -1.49 11.40 13.66
C PRO A 40 -0.04 11.36 13.14
N PHE A 41 0.90 11.01 14.02
CA PHE A 41 2.30 10.81 13.66
C PHE A 41 2.51 9.43 13.04
N ARG A 42 3.29 9.39 11.95
CA ARG A 42 3.64 8.17 11.24
C ARG A 42 5.15 8.02 11.16
N GLN A 43 5.64 6.90 11.70
CA GLN A 43 7.07 6.61 11.80
C GLN A 43 7.69 6.25 10.44
N ASN A 44 9.00 6.41 10.28
CA ASN A 44 9.73 5.83 9.15
C ASN A 44 9.64 4.30 9.19
N SER A 45 9.11 3.69 8.14
CA SER A 45 8.80 2.25 8.08
C SER A 45 10.02 1.36 8.30
N HIS A 46 11.19 1.76 7.79
CA HIS A 46 12.44 1.03 7.99
C HIS A 46 12.91 1.12 9.45
N PHE A 47 12.89 2.32 10.04
CA PHE A 47 13.20 2.49 11.46
C PHE A 47 12.24 1.68 12.35
N LEU A 48 10.93 1.73 12.06
CA LEU A 48 9.91 1.00 12.78
C LEU A 48 10.11 -0.52 12.66
N TYR A 49 10.44 -1.02 11.47
CA TYR A 49 10.70 -2.44 11.21
C TYR A 49 11.86 -3.00 12.05
N TYR A 50 12.93 -2.23 12.23
CA TYR A 50 14.14 -2.66 12.95
C TYR A 50 14.17 -2.33 14.45
N THR A 51 13.24 -1.51 14.95
CA THR A 51 13.25 -1.06 16.36
C THR A 51 11.91 -1.24 17.08
N GLY A 52 10.80 -1.23 16.35
CA GLY A 52 9.46 -1.22 16.92
C GLY A 52 9.09 0.05 17.69
N ILE A 53 9.87 1.14 17.56
CA ILE A 53 9.65 2.38 18.31
C ILE A 53 8.73 3.29 17.48
N PRO A 54 7.47 3.53 17.92
CA PRO A 54 6.51 4.38 17.20
C PRO A 54 6.63 5.86 17.58
N GLU A 55 7.80 6.29 18.08
CA GLU A 55 8.05 7.64 18.59
C GLU A 55 9.12 8.39 17.79
N THR A 56 9.01 9.71 17.73
CA THR A 56 9.99 10.59 17.07
C THR A 56 11.23 10.83 17.94
N GLY A 57 12.32 11.31 17.32
CA GLY A 57 13.50 11.82 18.01
C GLY A 57 14.53 10.75 18.34
N PHE A 58 14.50 9.64 17.60
CA PHE A 58 15.41 8.52 17.78
C PHE A 58 16.30 8.30 16.55
N ALA A 59 17.46 7.72 16.79
CA ALA A 59 18.33 7.19 15.75
C ALA A 59 18.94 5.86 16.22
N LEU A 60 19.31 5.00 15.29
CA LEU A 60 19.96 3.73 15.55
C LEU A 60 21.23 3.62 14.70
N LEU A 61 22.34 3.28 15.35
CA LEU A 61 23.55 2.79 14.69
C LEU A 61 23.70 1.29 14.98
N SER A 62 23.67 0.47 13.93
CA SER A 62 23.82 -0.99 13.99
C SER A 62 25.16 -1.38 13.37
N PHE A 63 26.01 -2.08 14.12
CA PHE A 63 27.39 -2.39 13.74
C PHE A 63 27.56 -3.85 13.29
N PRO A 64 28.48 -4.15 12.35
CA PRO A 64 28.77 -5.51 11.89
C PRO A 64 29.17 -6.50 12.98
N ASP A 65 29.75 -6.00 14.09
CA ASP A 65 30.16 -6.81 15.24
C ASP A 65 28.99 -7.18 16.17
N GLY A 66 27.76 -6.81 15.80
CA GLY A 66 26.53 -7.07 16.53
C GLY A 66 26.25 -6.07 17.65
N ARG A 67 27.02 -4.99 17.76
CA ARG A 67 26.69 -3.89 18.67
C ARG A 67 25.64 -2.99 18.03
N ASP A 68 24.64 -2.62 18.83
CA ASP A 68 23.64 -1.62 18.47
C ASP A 68 23.68 -0.48 19.48
N ILE A 69 23.55 0.76 19.01
CA ILE A 69 23.44 1.95 19.85
C ILE A 69 22.15 2.69 19.47
N LEU A 70 21.23 2.79 20.43
CA LEU A 70 20.00 3.57 20.30
C LEU A 70 20.24 4.97 20.87
N PHE A 71 19.97 5.97 20.05
CA PHE A 71 20.01 7.37 20.43
C PHE A 71 18.58 7.87 20.58
N GLY A 72 18.29 8.63 21.64
CA GLY A 72 16.95 9.16 21.85
C GLY A 72 16.91 10.43 22.71
N PRO A 73 15.73 11.02 22.90
CA PRO A 73 15.61 12.29 23.60
C PRO A 73 16.08 12.15 25.06
N PRO A 74 16.77 13.17 25.62
CA PRO A 74 17.10 13.18 27.04
C PRO A 74 15.83 13.31 27.88
N PHE A 75 15.92 12.98 29.16
CA PHE A 75 14.87 13.35 30.12
C PHE A 75 14.75 14.88 30.18
N ASP A 76 13.53 15.38 30.01
CA ASP A 76 13.21 16.80 30.07
C ASP A 76 11.91 17.01 30.86
N LEU A 77 11.97 17.83 31.91
CA LEU A 77 10.81 18.12 32.76
C LEU A 77 9.77 18.95 32.01
N ASP A 78 10.19 19.83 31.10
CA ASP A 78 9.24 20.63 30.32
C ASP A 78 8.41 19.69 29.44
N THR A 79 9.04 18.75 28.74
CA THR A 79 8.35 17.69 27.99
C THR A 79 7.34 16.93 28.85
N VAL A 80 7.69 16.58 30.10
CA VAL A 80 6.74 15.91 31.02
C VAL A 80 5.55 16.80 31.36
N VAL A 81 5.77 18.09 31.60
CA VAL A 81 4.70 19.07 31.88
C VAL A 81 3.78 19.26 30.67
N TRP A 82 4.32 19.27 29.45
CA TRP A 82 3.57 19.58 28.22
C TRP A 82 2.91 18.36 27.56
N THR A 83 3.58 17.21 27.58
CA THR A 83 3.18 16.02 26.82
C THR A 83 3.00 14.76 27.67
N GLY A 84 3.21 14.87 28.99
CA GLY A 84 3.07 13.77 29.94
C GLY A 84 4.35 12.95 30.12
N GLU A 85 4.31 12.01 31.07
CA GLU A 85 5.44 11.11 31.35
C GLU A 85 5.79 10.28 30.11
N GLN A 86 7.04 10.42 29.67
CA GLN A 86 7.57 9.66 28.54
C GLN A 86 8.22 8.36 29.03
N ARG A 87 8.13 7.31 28.20
CA ARG A 87 8.91 6.10 28.42
C ARG A 87 10.40 6.43 28.37
N SER A 88 11.18 5.91 29.34
CA SER A 88 12.61 6.20 29.41
C SER A 88 13.37 5.62 28.21
N LEU A 89 14.51 6.24 27.89
CA LEU A 89 15.38 5.77 26.81
C LEU A 89 15.81 4.30 27.02
N ASP A 90 16.18 3.91 28.23
CA ASP A 90 16.52 2.51 28.55
C ASP A 90 15.35 1.55 28.33
N ALA A 91 14.13 2.00 28.61
CA ALA A 91 12.94 1.17 28.37
C ALA A 91 12.65 1.03 26.87
N TRP A 92 12.95 2.05 26.05
CA TRP A 92 12.92 1.95 24.59
C TRP A 92 14.06 1.09 24.04
N GLY A 93 15.26 1.17 24.62
CA GLY A 93 16.38 0.28 24.33
C GLY A 93 15.98 -1.18 24.57
N ALA A 94 15.41 -1.48 25.74
CA ALA A 94 14.92 -2.82 26.05
C ALA A 94 13.81 -3.30 25.08
N HIS A 95 12.92 -2.41 24.64
CA HIS A 95 11.90 -2.70 23.63
C HIS A 95 12.50 -3.09 22.28
N ALA A 96 13.45 -2.29 21.81
CA ALA A 96 14.15 -2.50 20.54
C ALA A 96 15.25 -3.58 20.62
N GLU A 97 15.41 -4.22 21.79
CA GLU A 97 16.47 -5.19 22.09
C GLU A 97 17.89 -4.60 21.87
N VAL A 98 18.08 -3.34 22.27
CA VAL A 98 19.34 -2.59 22.19
C VAL A 98 19.86 -2.32 23.60
N SER A 99 21.08 -2.77 23.89
CA SER A 99 21.67 -2.67 25.25
C SER A 99 22.39 -1.35 25.52
N VAL A 100 22.79 -0.61 24.49
CA VAL A 100 23.52 0.66 24.63
C VAL A 100 22.61 1.80 24.19
N CYS A 101 22.34 2.71 25.12
CA CYS A 101 21.46 3.84 24.93
C CYS A 101 22.22 5.15 25.20
N GLU A 102 22.10 6.11 24.30
CA GLU A 102 22.75 7.42 24.43
C GLU A 102 21.81 8.59 24.13
N PRO A 103 22.07 9.79 24.70
CA PRO A 103 21.33 10.98 24.33
C PRO A 103 21.49 11.30 22.83
N PHE A 104 20.41 11.73 22.17
CA PHE A 104 20.45 12.10 20.75
C PHE A 104 21.49 13.16 20.41
N SER A 105 21.86 14.02 21.37
CA SER A 105 22.91 15.02 21.18
C SER A 105 24.31 14.44 20.88
N SER A 106 24.60 13.17 21.22
CA SER A 106 25.85 12.51 20.85
C SER A 106 25.83 11.92 19.44
N PHE A 107 24.64 11.68 18.87
CA PHE A 107 24.46 11.00 17.58
C PHE A 107 25.20 11.68 16.41
N PRO A 108 25.07 13.01 16.16
CA PRO A 108 25.76 13.65 15.04
C PRO A 108 27.28 13.51 15.12
N THR A 109 27.85 13.59 16.32
CA THR A 109 29.30 13.43 16.54
C THR A 109 29.75 12.01 16.22
N GLN A 110 28.97 11.00 16.64
CA GLN A 110 29.29 9.60 16.34
C GLN A 110 29.12 9.26 14.86
N LEU A 111 28.02 9.70 14.23
CA LEU A 111 27.76 9.48 12.82
C LEU A 111 28.90 10.06 11.96
N LYS A 112 29.35 11.28 12.27
CA LYS A 112 30.46 11.94 11.57
C LYS A 112 31.81 11.23 11.73
N ALA A 113 32.01 10.52 12.85
CA ALA A 113 33.24 9.76 13.08
C ALA A 113 33.30 8.47 12.24
N LEU A 114 32.21 8.07 11.59
CA LEU A 114 32.16 6.92 10.70
C LEU A 114 32.69 7.31 9.31
N GLU A 115 33.58 6.49 8.75
CA GLU A 115 34.14 6.76 7.42
C GLU A 115 33.11 6.63 6.30
N SER A 116 32.18 5.68 6.41
CA SER A 116 31.15 5.41 5.38
C SER A 116 29.92 4.73 6.00
N PRO A 117 29.02 5.49 6.66
CA PRO A 117 27.77 4.92 7.17
C PRO A 117 26.84 4.51 6.03
N LEU A 118 26.16 3.38 6.18
CA LEU A 118 25.15 2.90 5.25
C LEU A 118 23.78 3.46 5.65
N TYR A 119 23.09 4.11 4.72
CA TYR A 119 21.74 4.61 4.95
C TYR A 119 20.86 4.45 3.70
N LEU A 120 19.56 4.35 3.94
CA LEU A 120 18.51 4.24 2.92
C LEU A 120 18.17 5.63 2.34
N PRO A 121 17.48 5.70 1.18
CA PRO A 121 16.90 6.94 0.70
C PRO A 121 16.06 7.63 1.79
N PRO A 122 16.30 8.92 2.11
CA PRO A 122 15.48 9.64 3.06
C PRO A 122 14.03 9.77 2.56
N SER A 123 13.05 9.34 3.37
CA SER A 123 11.64 9.29 2.97
C SER A 123 10.98 10.68 2.86
N HIS A 124 11.53 11.69 3.54
CA HIS A 124 10.99 13.05 3.57
C HIS A 124 12.11 14.11 3.51
N ALA A 125 11.74 15.34 3.12
CA ALA A 125 12.68 16.44 2.98
C ALA A 125 13.37 16.83 4.31
N ASN A 126 12.65 16.78 5.43
CA ASN A 126 13.23 17.05 6.76
C ASN A 126 14.30 16.02 7.12
N MET A 127 14.04 14.73 6.91
CA MET A 127 15.03 13.67 7.14
C MET A 127 16.27 13.85 6.26
N LEU A 128 16.08 14.19 4.98
CA LEU A 128 17.19 14.51 4.07
C LEU A 128 18.03 15.67 4.59
N LEU A 129 17.38 16.75 5.05
CA LEU A 129 18.07 17.93 5.57
C LEU A 129 18.80 17.63 6.88
N SER A 130 18.18 16.90 7.81
CA SER A 130 18.82 16.47 9.05
C SER A 130 20.03 15.57 8.79
N LEU A 131 19.90 14.59 7.89
CA LEU A 131 21.01 13.71 7.54
C LEU A 131 22.16 14.49 6.86
N ALA A 132 21.83 15.44 5.97
CA ALA A 132 22.80 16.34 5.36
C ALA A 132 23.54 17.19 6.40
N GLU A 133 22.82 17.72 7.40
CA GLU A 133 23.42 18.46 8.52
C GLU A 133 24.35 17.57 9.35
N TYR A 134 23.90 16.37 9.74
CA TYR A 134 24.69 15.46 10.58
C TYR A 134 25.95 14.93 9.88
N LEU A 135 25.90 14.74 8.57
CA LEU A 135 27.03 14.30 7.76
C LEU A 135 27.90 15.46 7.25
N GLU A 136 27.51 16.72 7.48
CA GLU A 136 28.12 17.92 6.88
C GLU A 136 28.24 17.85 5.35
N GLN A 137 27.17 17.35 4.72
CA GLN A 137 27.06 17.12 3.28
C GLN A 137 25.96 18.00 2.67
N THR A 138 25.95 18.15 1.34
CA THR A 138 24.78 18.75 0.67
C THR A 138 23.67 17.70 0.53
N PRO A 139 22.39 18.12 0.40
CA PRO A 139 21.30 17.19 0.08
C PRO A 139 21.51 16.39 -1.21
N ALA A 140 22.30 16.91 -2.16
CA ALA A 140 22.65 16.18 -3.38
C ALA A 140 23.67 15.07 -3.11
N ASP A 141 24.66 15.34 -2.26
CA ASP A 141 25.67 14.35 -1.86
C ASP A 141 25.02 13.20 -1.06
N VAL A 142 24.09 13.52 -0.13
CA VAL A 142 23.34 12.50 0.61
C VAL A 142 22.53 11.60 -0.33
N LYS A 143 21.85 12.18 -1.33
CA LYS A 143 21.13 11.38 -2.33
C LYS A 143 22.06 10.49 -3.15
N ALA A 144 23.25 10.97 -3.48
CA ALA A 144 24.26 10.20 -4.21
C ALA A 144 24.95 9.13 -3.32
N GLY A 145 24.95 9.32 -2.00
CA GLY A 145 25.56 8.43 -1.01
C GLY A 145 24.63 7.33 -0.46
N VAL A 146 23.40 7.22 -0.96
CA VAL A 146 22.48 6.11 -0.63
C VAL A 146 23.16 4.76 -0.90
N SER A 147 23.10 3.86 0.07
CA SER A 147 23.70 2.53 -0.07
C SER A 147 22.78 1.58 -0.85
N SER A 148 23.16 1.26 -2.10
CA SER A 148 22.43 0.28 -2.92
C SER A 148 22.44 -1.11 -2.31
N ALA A 149 23.55 -1.55 -1.70
CA ALA A 149 23.64 -2.83 -1.01
C ALA A 149 22.67 -2.92 0.18
N LEU A 150 22.54 -1.83 0.95
CA LEU A 150 21.56 -1.76 2.04
C LEU A 150 20.13 -1.78 1.51
N VAL A 151 19.85 -1.05 0.43
CA VAL A 151 18.53 -1.09 -0.23
C VAL A 151 18.17 -2.51 -0.64
N GLU A 152 19.06 -3.21 -1.34
CA GLU A 152 18.83 -4.59 -1.79
C GLU A 152 18.63 -5.55 -0.62
N ALA A 153 19.43 -5.43 0.45
CA ALA A 153 19.31 -6.27 1.64
C ALA A 153 18.00 -6.03 2.41
N VAL A 154 17.60 -4.76 2.59
CA VAL A 154 16.32 -4.40 3.24
C VAL A 154 15.14 -4.91 2.42
N VAL A 155 15.17 -4.74 1.09
CA VAL A 155 14.13 -5.26 0.20
C VAL A 155 14.04 -6.78 0.30
N ALA A 156 15.16 -7.48 0.15
CA ALA A 156 15.19 -8.93 0.25
C ALA A 156 14.67 -9.46 1.59
N GLN A 157 14.93 -8.75 2.70
CA GLN A 157 14.43 -9.15 4.01
C GLN A 157 12.91 -8.89 4.17
N ARG A 158 12.44 -7.68 3.85
CA ARG A 158 11.04 -7.26 4.06
C ARG A 158 10.06 -7.84 3.02
N LEU A 159 10.55 -8.34 1.88
CA LEU A 159 9.70 -9.05 0.91
C LEU A 159 9.06 -10.30 1.53
N ILE A 160 9.77 -10.99 2.42
CA ILE A 160 9.34 -12.25 3.03
C ILE A 160 8.81 -11.97 4.43
N LYS A 161 7.48 -11.98 4.59
CA LYS A 161 6.83 -11.73 5.87
C LYS A 161 6.96 -12.93 6.78
N ASP A 162 7.40 -12.70 8.02
CA ASP A 162 7.34 -13.73 9.06
C ASP A 162 5.93 -13.88 9.66
N ASP A 163 5.69 -14.96 10.41
CA ASP A 163 4.36 -15.27 10.98
C ASP A 163 3.80 -14.14 11.85
N GLY A 164 4.66 -13.39 12.55
CA GLY A 164 4.25 -12.26 13.39
C GLY A 164 3.82 -11.05 12.55
N GLU A 165 4.45 -10.85 11.40
CA GLU A 165 4.08 -9.80 10.43
C GLU A 165 2.76 -10.11 9.76
N VAL A 166 2.58 -11.36 9.32
CA VAL A 166 1.30 -11.84 8.78
C VAL A 166 0.20 -11.68 9.82
N ALA A 167 0.45 -12.04 11.08
CA ALA A 167 -0.53 -11.84 12.16
C ALA A 167 -0.90 -10.37 12.40
N ALA A 168 0.04 -9.43 12.20
CA ALA A 168 -0.24 -8.00 12.31
C ALA A 168 -1.13 -7.50 11.17
N ILE A 169 -0.89 -7.95 9.94
CA ILE A 169 -1.75 -7.67 8.77
C ILE A 169 -3.15 -8.25 8.98
N GLU A 170 -3.26 -9.46 9.55
CA GLU A 170 -4.55 -10.09 9.89
C GLU A 170 -5.36 -9.29 10.91
N ASP A 171 -4.73 -8.68 11.93
CA ASP A 171 -5.41 -7.79 12.88
C ASP A 171 -5.93 -6.52 12.19
N ALA A 172 -5.15 -5.95 11.27
CA ALA A 172 -5.59 -4.83 10.44
C ALA A 172 -6.80 -5.19 9.59
N LEU A 173 -6.75 -6.33 8.88
CA LEU A 173 -7.86 -6.84 8.07
C LEU A 173 -9.12 -7.13 8.88
N SER A 174 -8.99 -7.67 10.10
CA SER A 174 -10.15 -7.93 10.97
C SER A 174 -10.95 -6.65 11.24
N ARG A 175 -10.26 -5.53 11.48
CA ARG A 175 -10.90 -4.23 11.75
C ARG A 175 -11.40 -3.57 10.48
N THR A 176 -10.65 -3.66 9.40
CA THR A 176 -11.07 -3.21 8.06
C THR A 176 -12.40 -3.88 7.67
N ARG A 177 -12.51 -5.20 7.87
CA ARG A 177 -13.75 -5.97 7.65
C ARG A 177 -14.93 -5.42 8.44
N GLU A 178 -14.74 -5.19 9.74
CA GLU A 178 -15.82 -4.68 10.61
C GLU A 178 -16.35 -3.34 10.07
N ILE A 179 -15.45 -2.42 9.70
CA ILE A 179 -15.82 -1.11 9.17
C ILE A 179 -16.55 -1.24 7.82
N PHE A 180 -16.05 -2.06 6.89
CA PHE A 180 -16.73 -2.32 5.62
C PHE A 180 -18.16 -2.83 5.84
N HIS A 181 -18.32 -3.85 6.69
CA HIS A 181 -19.63 -4.45 6.95
C HIS A 181 -20.58 -3.47 7.64
N ASN A 182 -20.11 -2.64 8.56
CA ASN A 182 -20.90 -1.61 9.22
C ASN A 182 -21.35 -0.52 8.22
N VAL A 183 -20.45 -0.08 7.33
CA VAL A 183 -20.75 0.97 6.36
C VAL A 183 -21.73 0.49 5.28
N MET A 184 -21.60 -0.76 4.82
CA MET A 184 -22.56 -1.37 3.89
C MET A 184 -23.99 -1.42 4.44
N GLN A 185 -24.19 -1.30 5.75
CA GLN A 185 -25.48 -1.33 6.43
C GLN A 185 -26.03 0.07 6.77
N LEU A 186 -25.35 1.14 6.35
CA LEU A 186 -25.82 2.51 6.55
C LEU A 186 -26.93 2.88 5.53
N PRO A 187 -27.77 3.89 5.82
CA PRO A 187 -28.78 4.38 4.90
C PRO A 187 -28.17 5.25 3.78
N LEU A 188 -27.36 4.65 2.91
CA LEU A 188 -26.51 5.32 1.92
C LEU A 188 -27.25 6.29 0.99
N THR A 189 -28.51 6.00 0.62
CA THR A 189 -29.36 6.86 -0.21
C THR A 189 -29.70 8.22 0.43
N SER A 190 -29.40 8.40 1.72
CA SER A 190 -29.56 9.65 2.46
C SER A 190 -28.23 10.30 2.87
N MET A 191 -27.11 9.71 2.45
CA MET A 191 -25.78 10.16 2.80
C MET A 191 -25.09 10.79 1.60
N SER A 192 -23.96 11.45 1.85
CA SER A 192 -22.98 11.92 0.88
C SER A 192 -21.69 11.12 1.02
N GLU A 193 -20.79 11.18 0.02
CA GLU A 193 -19.45 10.57 0.12
C GLU A 193 -18.71 11.02 1.38
N ALA A 194 -18.83 12.31 1.75
CA ALA A 194 -18.23 12.88 2.94
C ALA A 194 -18.80 12.29 4.24
N GLN A 195 -20.10 12.04 4.31
CA GLN A 195 -20.72 11.40 5.48
C GLN A 195 -20.33 9.93 5.61
N VAL A 196 -20.22 9.21 4.48
CA VAL A 196 -19.74 7.82 4.47
C VAL A 196 -18.29 7.77 4.94
N CYS A 197 -17.40 8.58 4.37
CA CYS A 197 -16.02 8.69 4.83
C CYS A 197 -15.93 9.12 6.30
N GLY A 198 -16.78 10.05 6.75
CA GLY A 198 -16.87 10.44 8.16
C GLY A 198 -17.22 9.27 9.09
N SER A 199 -18.12 8.38 8.66
CA SER A 199 -18.47 7.17 9.42
C SER A 199 -17.33 6.16 9.49
N ILE A 200 -16.55 6.01 8.40
CA ILE A 200 -15.32 5.20 8.39
C ILE A 200 -14.33 5.78 9.42
N MET A 201 -13.97 7.07 9.29
CA MET A 201 -12.97 7.70 10.15
C MET A 201 -13.38 7.73 11.63
N GLN A 202 -14.68 7.86 11.92
CA GLN A 202 -15.17 7.78 13.29
C GLN A 202 -14.88 6.42 13.93
N GLN A 203 -15.06 5.33 13.17
CA GLN A 203 -14.74 3.97 13.63
C GLN A 203 -13.23 3.76 13.77
N VAL A 204 -12.44 4.19 12.78
CA VAL A 204 -10.97 4.16 12.82
C VAL A 204 -10.42 4.82 14.09
N TYR A 205 -10.79 6.08 14.33
CA TYR A 205 -10.27 6.84 15.47
C TYR A 205 -10.79 6.34 16.82
N SER A 206 -11.98 5.74 16.87
CA SER A 206 -12.48 5.10 18.10
C SER A 206 -11.61 3.93 18.57
N GLN A 207 -10.78 3.38 17.68
CA GLN A 207 -9.83 2.30 17.98
C GLN A 207 -8.40 2.82 18.22
N GLN A 208 -8.19 4.14 18.23
CA GLN A 208 -6.88 4.81 18.34
C GLN A 208 -5.90 4.39 17.24
N TRP A 209 -6.41 4.07 16.06
CA TRP A 209 -5.63 3.70 14.88
C TRP A 209 -5.78 4.77 13.80
N ASP A 210 -5.07 4.58 12.70
CA ASP A 210 -5.27 5.37 11.48
C ASP A 210 -5.56 4.45 10.28
N THR A 211 -5.85 5.06 9.14
CA THR A 211 -5.93 4.38 7.85
C THR A 211 -4.55 4.29 7.20
N SER A 212 -4.26 3.18 6.51
CA SER A 212 -2.98 2.96 5.80
C SER A 212 -2.73 3.94 4.65
N PHE A 213 -3.79 4.57 4.14
CA PHE A 213 -3.78 5.67 3.20
C PHE A 213 -5.11 6.42 3.32
N GLN A 214 -5.21 7.59 2.70
CA GLN A 214 -6.46 8.36 2.71
C GLN A 214 -7.58 7.55 2.04
N PRO A 215 -8.70 7.26 2.74
CA PRO A 215 -9.80 6.49 2.17
C PRO A 215 -10.29 7.07 0.84
N ILE A 216 -10.55 6.21 -0.12
CA ILE A 216 -11.22 6.55 -1.37
C ILE A 216 -12.67 6.10 -1.22
N VAL A 217 -13.58 7.06 -1.16
CA VAL A 217 -15.01 6.82 -1.02
C VAL A 217 -15.70 7.63 -2.10
N THR A 218 -16.13 6.97 -3.18
CA THR A 218 -16.68 7.70 -4.32
C THR A 218 -17.70 6.96 -5.14
N THR A 219 -18.65 7.70 -5.69
CA THR A 219 -19.55 7.25 -6.77
C THR A 219 -18.95 7.43 -8.15
N HIS A 220 -17.80 8.10 -8.26
CA HIS A 220 -17.02 8.29 -9.49
C HIS A 220 -15.92 7.23 -9.61
N GLY A 221 -16.31 5.96 -9.68
CA GLY A 221 -15.39 4.82 -9.68
C GLY A 221 -14.33 4.85 -10.80
N GLU A 222 -14.55 5.62 -11.87
CA GLU A 222 -13.58 5.86 -12.95
C GLU A 222 -12.35 6.66 -12.51
N ILE A 223 -12.38 7.30 -11.33
CA ILE A 223 -11.26 8.03 -10.73
C ILE A 223 -10.55 7.10 -9.75
N LEU A 224 -9.38 6.59 -10.16
CA LEU A 224 -8.67 5.55 -9.40
C LEU A 224 -8.33 5.98 -7.96
N HIS A 225 -7.83 7.20 -7.78
CA HIS A 225 -7.52 7.81 -6.47
C HIS A 225 -8.33 9.09 -6.27
N SER A 226 -9.57 8.96 -5.78
CA SER A 226 -10.39 10.11 -5.39
C SER A 226 -10.19 10.45 -3.92
N HIS A 227 -9.61 11.62 -3.65
CA HIS A 227 -9.41 12.16 -2.29
C HIS A 227 -10.35 13.34 -1.98
N HIS A 228 -11.33 13.56 -2.85
CA HIS A 228 -12.39 14.54 -2.65
C HIS A 228 -13.68 13.83 -2.31
N TYR A 229 -14.34 14.27 -1.23
CA TYR A 229 -15.62 13.71 -0.82
C TYR A 229 -16.72 14.73 -1.08
N GLY A 230 -17.61 14.43 -2.01
CA GLY A 230 -18.79 15.23 -2.31
C GLY A 230 -19.69 15.41 -1.08
N LEU A 231 -20.35 16.56 -1.01
CA LEU A 231 -21.37 16.89 0.00
C LEU A 231 -22.80 16.66 -0.50
N GLU A 232 -22.95 16.38 -1.80
CA GLU A 232 -24.23 16.04 -2.40
C GLU A 232 -24.68 14.65 -1.94
N THR A 233 -25.99 14.44 -1.85
CA THR A 233 -26.56 13.12 -1.58
C THR A 233 -26.15 12.14 -2.67
N LEU A 234 -25.77 10.93 -2.28
CA LEU A 234 -25.43 9.84 -3.18
C LEU A 234 -26.61 9.55 -4.12
N ASP A 235 -26.33 9.46 -5.42
CA ASP A 235 -27.31 9.03 -6.41
C ASP A 235 -27.59 7.53 -6.24
N GLU A 236 -28.86 7.20 -6.01
CA GLU A 236 -29.33 5.83 -5.76
C GLU A 236 -29.06 4.87 -6.94
N GLN A 237 -28.84 5.38 -8.14
CA GLN A 237 -28.55 4.58 -9.33
C GLN A 237 -27.06 4.29 -9.50
N ARG A 238 -26.18 4.93 -8.72
CA ARG A 238 -24.73 4.76 -8.80
C ARG A 238 -24.24 3.58 -7.98
N LEU A 239 -23.05 3.12 -8.35
CA LEU A 239 -22.22 2.29 -7.47
C LEU A 239 -21.42 3.21 -6.55
N LEU A 240 -21.15 2.74 -5.34
CA LEU A 240 -20.19 3.33 -4.41
C LEU A 240 -18.96 2.42 -4.38
N LEU A 241 -17.80 2.98 -4.73
CA LEU A 241 -16.49 2.36 -4.56
C LEU A 241 -15.90 2.87 -3.24
N MET A 242 -15.54 1.93 -2.38
CA MET A 242 -14.86 2.18 -1.12
C MET A 242 -13.55 1.41 -1.11
N ASP A 243 -12.46 2.13 -0.94
CA ASP A 243 -11.11 1.63 -0.94
C ASP A 243 -10.34 2.26 0.23
N PHE A 244 -10.03 1.44 1.23
CA PHE A 244 -9.29 1.83 2.42
C PHE A 244 -8.77 0.59 3.16
N GLY A 245 -7.74 0.81 3.98
CA GLY A 245 -7.30 -0.15 4.97
C GLY A 245 -6.89 0.50 6.28
N MET A 246 -6.69 -0.33 7.29
CA MET A 246 -6.26 0.07 8.62
C MET A 246 -4.74 -0.02 8.75
N GLU A 247 -4.15 0.89 9.52
CA GLU A 247 -2.75 0.84 9.93
C GLU A 247 -2.66 0.92 11.47
N PRO A 248 -2.18 -0.12 12.16
CA PRO A 248 -1.88 -0.07 13.58
C PRO A 248 -0.61 0.75 13.84
N ALA A 249 -0.31 1.03 15.11
CA ALA A 249 0.92 1.73 15.52
C ALA A 249 2.24 1.07 15.04
N LEU A 250 2.22 -0.22 14.69
CA LEU A 250 3.38 -0.93 14.13
C LEU A 250 3.48 -0.85 12.60
N GLY A 251 2.57 -0.14 11.93
CA GLY A 251 2.62 0.18 10.51
C GLY A 251 2.12 -0.90 9.56
N TYR A 252 1.78 -2.11 10.04
CA TYR A 252 1.34 -3.20 9.14
C TYR A 252 -0.05 -2.92 8.55
N ALA A 253 -0.07 -2.51 7.29
CA ALA A 253 -1.26 -2.10 6.56
C ALA A 253 -2.12 -3.30 6.16
N SER A 254 -3.43 -3.08 6.11
CA SER A 254 -4.32 -3.79 5.19
C SER A 254 -4.63 -2.91 3.99
N ASP A 255 -5.14 -3.50 2.92
CA ASP A 255 -5.67 -2.76 1.77
C ASP A 255 -6.85 -3.48 1.12
N ILE A 256 -8.02 -2.85 1.09
CA ILE A 256 -9.25 -3.49 0.63
C ILE A 256 -10.10 -2.48 -0.13
N THR A 257 -10.52 -2.90 -1.32
CA THR A 257 -11.55 -2.24 -2.11
C THR A 257 -12.81 -3.11 -2.22
N ARG A 258 -13.98 -2.49 -2.00
CA ARG A 258 -15.29 -3.04 -2.36
C ARG A 258 -16.09 -2.00 -3.13
N THR A 259 -16.81 -2.48 -4.15
CA THR A 259 -17.77 -1.69 -4.91
C THR A 259 -19.16 -2.30 -4.77
N PHE A 260 -20.20 -1.50 -4.52
CA PHE A 260 -21.57 -1.99 -4.35
C PHE A 260 -22.62 -0.89 -4.68
N PRO A 261 -23.87 -1.26 -5.02
CA PRO A 261 -24.91 -0.30 -5.41
C PRO A 261 -25.37 0.55 -4.23
N VAL A 262 -25.49 1.87 -4.43
CA VAL A 262 -25.95 2.81 -3.38
C VAL A 262 -27.34 2.44 -2.84
N ASN A 263 -28.24 1.96 -3.71
CA ASN A 263 -29.58 1.52 -3.32
C ASN A 263 -29.65 0.07 -2.80
N GLY A 264 -28.52 -0.65 -2.73
CA GLY A 264 -28.46 -2.03 -2.25
C GLY A 264 -28.89 -3.11 -3.26
N THR A 265 -29.11 -2.80 -4.54
CA THR A 265 -29.41 -3.81 -5.58
C THR A 265 -28.71 -3.49 -6.89
N PHE A 266 -27.99 -4.46 -7.44
CA PHE A 266 -27.28 -4.27 -8.71
C PHE A 266 -28.29 -4.19 -9.86
N SER A 267 -28.11 -3.21 -10.75
CA SER A 267 -28.72 -3.27 -12.08
C SER A 267 -28.10 -4.40 -12.89
N THR A 268 -28.75 -4.84 -13.96
CA THR A 268 -28.19 -5.86 -14.87
C THR A 268 -26.80 -5.47 -15.37
N GLN A 269 -26.65 -4.23 -15.84
CA GLN A 269 -25.39 -3.71 -16.36
C GLN A 269 -24.30 -3.66 -15.27
N GLN A 270 -24.65 -3.26 -14.05
CA GLN A 270 -23.71 -3.23 -12.93
C GLN A 270 -23.26 -4.65 -12.55
N ARG A 271 -24.20 -5.60 -12.44
CA ARG A 271 -23.91 -7.00 -12.11
C ARG A 271 -23.02 -7.64 -13.18
N GLU A 272 -23.32 -7.43 -14.45
CA GLU A 272 -22.55 -7.99 -15.57
C GLU A 272 -21.08 -7.57 -15.53
N ILE A 273 -20.78 -6.28 -15.35
CA ILE A 273 -19.38 -5.81 -15.22
C ILE A 273 -18.77 -6.27 -13.90
N TYR A 274 -19.53 -6.24 -12.80
CA TYR A 274 -19.05 -6.67 -11.48
C TYR A 274 -18.59 -8.12 -11.49
N GLU A 275 -19.37 -9.01 -12.09
CA GLU A 275 -19.04 -10.44 -12.19
C GLU A 275 -17.78 -10.68 -13.03
N VAL A 276 -17.51 -9.85 -14.05
CA VAL A 276 -16.24 -9.92 -14.80
C VAL A 276 -15.05 -9.52 -13.92
N VAL A 277 -15.16 -8.44 -13.15
CA VAL A 277 -14.10 -8.02 -12.21
C VAL A 277 -13.87 -9.09 -11.14
N LEU A 278 -14.94 -9.60 -10.54
CA LEU A 278 -14.87 -10.66 -9.53
C LEU A 278 -14.22 -11.92 -10.09
N ARG A 279 -14.60 -12.32 -11.31
CA ARG A 279 -14.01 -13.48 -11.96
C ARG A 279 -12.51 -13.28 -12.23
N SER A 280 -12.12 -12.10 -12.69
CA SER A 280 -10.71 -11.72 -12.88
C SER A 280 -9.92 -11.82 -11.58
N GLN A 281 -10.49 -11.32 -10.47
CA GLN A 281 -9.85 -11.39 -9.15
C GLN A 281 -9.67 -12.84 -8.70
N LEU A 282 -10.71 -13.67 -8.80
CA LEU A 282 -10.66 -15.07 -8.39
C LEU A 282 -9.66 -15.88 -9.23
N ASP A 283 -9.61 -15.64 -10.55
CA ASP A 283 -8.63 -16.30 -11.43
C ASP A 283 -7.20 -15.85 -11.15
N ALA A 284 -6.99 -14.57 -10.84
CA ALA A 284 -5.70 -14.04 -10.42
C ALA A 284 -5.22 -14.67 -9.11
N ILE A 285 -6.08 -14.69 -8.09
CA ILE A 285 -5.80 -15.30 -6.79
C ILE A 285 -5.46 -16.79 -6.98
N GLU A 286 -6.27 -17.54 -7.72
CA GLU A 286 -6.04 -18.99 -7.95
C GLU A 286 -4.70 -19.27 -8.67
N ALA A 287 -4.27 -18.38 -9.55
CA ALA A 287 -3.01 -18.53 -10.27
C ALA A 287 -1.76 -18.27 -9.41
N MET A 288 -1.91 -17.63 -8.24
CA MET A 288 -0.79 -17.30 -7.37
C MET A 288 -0.21 -18.55 -6.69
N LYS A 289 1.08 -18.76 -6.93
CA LYS A 289 1.89 -19.80 -6.29
C LYS A 289 3.37 -19.49 -6.48
N PRO A 290 4.26 -20.12 -5.69
CA PRO A 290 5.70 -19.99 -5.89
C PRO A 290 6.12 -20.32 -7.33
N GLY A 291 7.02 -19.52 -7.90
CA GLY A 291 7.53 -19.74 -9.25
C GLY A 291 6.74 -19.05 -10.38
N VAL A 292 5.57 -18.50 -10.10
CA VAL A 292 4.80 -17.71 -11.09
C VAL A 292 5.21 -16.25 -10.98
N THR A 293 5.40 -15.56 -12.11
CA THR A 293 5.65 -14.11 -12.07
C THR A 293 4.34 -13.35 -11.84
N PHE A 294 4.36 -12.32 -11.00
CA PHE A 294 3.16 -11.50 -10.78
C PHE A 294 2.70 -10.80 -12.07
N LYS A 295 3.62 -10.55 -12.99
CA LYS A 295 3.29 -10.08 -14.34
C LYS A 295 2.42 -11.09 -15.09
N ASP A 296 2.72 -12.38 -15.03
CA ASP A 296 1.89 -13.41 -15.67
C ASP A 296 0.49 -13.47 -15.04
N VAL A 297 0.39 -13.27 -13.72
CA VAL A 297 -0.91 -13.15 -13.03
C VAL A 297 -1.69 -11.92 -13.51
N HIS A 298 -1.04 -10.77 -13.67
CA HIS A 298 -1.66 -9.58 -14.23
C HIS A 298 -2.13 -9.80 -15.68
N LEU A 299 -1.32 -10.46 -16.52
CA LEU A 299 -1.71 -10.77 -17.89
C LEU A 299 -2.92 -11.72 -17.93
N LEU A 300 -2.96 -12.72 -17.05
CA LEU A 300 -4.13 -13.61 -16.90
C LEU A 300 -5.39 -12.83 -16.49
N ALA A 301 -5.29 -11.97 -15.48
CA ALA A 301 -6.40 -11.12 -15.02
C ALA A 301 -6.93 -10.23 -16.16
N SER A 302 -6.01 -9.62 -16.92
CA SER A 302 -6.32 -8.83 -18.11
C SER A 302 -6.98 -9.65 -19.21
N GLU A 303 -6.54 -10.88 -19.46
CA GLU A 303 -7.19 -11.79 -20.41
C GLU A 303 -8.61 -12.16 -19.97
N THR A 304 -8.83 -12.42 -18.68
CA THR A 304 -10.15 -12.71 -18.12
C THR A 304 -11.09 -11.51 -18.28
N ILE A 305 -10.61 -10.29 -18.02
CA ILE A 305 -11.36 -9.06 -18.27
C ILE A 305 -11.73 -8.94 -19.76
N VAL A 306 -10.78 -9.14 -20.67
CA VAL A 306 -11.05 -9.05 -22.11
C VAL A 306 -12.10 -10.06 -22.54
N ARG A 307 -12.05 -11.31 -22.05
CA ARG A 307 -13.08 -12.33 -22.35
C ARG A 307 -14.46 -11.92 -21.85
N GLY A 308 -14.56 -11.44 -20.62
CA GLY A 308 -15.83 -10.95 -20.07
C GLY A 308 -16.39 -9.77 -20.86
N LEU A 309 -15.55 -8.80 -21.22
CA LEU A 309 -15.95 -7.66 -22.04
C LEU A 309 -16.29 -8.06 -23.49
N GLN A 310 -15.76 -9.17 -24.01
CA GLN A 310 -16.19 -9.74 -25.29
C GLN A 310 -17.60 -10.33 -25.22
N ASP A 311 -17.92 -11.05 -24.15
CA ASP A 311 -19.25 -11.62 -23.93
C ASP A 311 -20.33 -10.52 -23.81
N LEU A 312 -19.96 -9.35 -23.28
CA LEU A 312 -20.80 -8.15 -23.20
C LEU A 312 -20.80 -7.30 -24.49
N GLY A 313 -20.05 -7.69 -25.52
CA GLY A 313 -19.97 -6.97 -26.79
C GLY A 313 -19.16 -5.67 -26.79
N LEU A 314 -18.36 -5.43 -25.76
CA LEU A 314 -17.51 -4.22 -25.60
C LEU A 314 -16.10 -4.41 -26.19
N MET A 315 -15.64 -5.65 -26.29
CA MET A 315 -14.39 -6.03 -26.94
C MET A 315 -14.61 -7.14 -27.99
N LYS A 316 -13.59 -7.42 -28.80
CA LYS A 316 -13.59 -8.44 -29.87
C LYS A 316 -12.17 -8.96 -30.14
N GLY A 317 -12.04 -9.96 -31.01
CA GLY A 317 -10.75 -10.53 -31.42
C GLY A 317 -10.23 -11.60 -30.47
N ASP A 318 -8.93 -11.91 -30.54
CA ASP A 318 -8.29 -12.84 -29.60
C ASP A 318 -7.86 -12.11 -28.30
N PRO A 319 -8.23 -12.61 -27.10
CA PRO A 319 -7.87 -11.96 -25.84
C PRO A 319 -6.37 -11.82 -25.59
N LYS A 320 -5.55 -12.81 -25.99
CA LYS A 320 -4.10 -12.76 -25.77
C LYS A 320 -3.47 -11.70 -26.66
N GLU A 321 -3.90 -11.62 -27.91
CA GLU A 321 -3.46 -10.58 -28.84
C GLU A 321 -3.89 -9.18 -28.36
N ALA A 322 -5.11 -9.03 -27.84
CA ALA A 322 -5.61 -7.78 -27.28
C ALA A 322 -4.78 -7.32 -26.06
N VAL A 323 -4.47 -8.24 -25.14
CA VAL A 323 -3.64 -7.95 -23.97
C VAL A 323 -2.21 -7.59 -24.38
N ALA A 324 -1.60 -8.38 -25.26
CA ALA A 324 -0.25 -8.12 -25.76
C ALA A 324 -0.14 -6.76 -26.47
N ALA A 325 -1.18 -6.36 -27.22
CA ALA A 325 -1.25 -5.06 -27.85
C ALA A 325 -1.47 -3.89 -26.86
N GLY A 326 -1.90 -4.17 -25.63
CA GLY A 326 -2.23 -3.16 -24.62
C GLY A 326 -3.69 -2.64 -24.70
N ALA A 327 -4.57 -3.32 -25.44
CA ALA A 327 -5.95 -2.87 -25.64
C ALA A 327 -6.79 -2.94 -24.34
N HIS A 328 -6.52 -3.92 -23.48
CA HIS A 328 -7.16 -4.07 -22.16
C HIS A 328 -7.02 -2.80 -21.30
N ALA A 329 -5.94 -2.03 -21.47
CA ALA A 329 -5.64 -0.87 -20.66
C ALA A 329 -6.62 0.31 -20.87
N LEU A 330 -7.51 0.25 -21.87
CA LEU A 330 -8.65 1.18 -21.94
C LEU A 330 -9.56 1.02 -20.72
N PHE A 331 -9.75 -0.22 -20.25
CA PHE A 331 -10.67 -0.59 -19.18
C PHE A 331 -9.95 -0.90 -17.86
N PHE A 332 -8.72 -1.43 -17.92
CA PHE A 332 -7.91 -1.77 -16.75
C PHE A 332 -6.52 -1.12 -16.84
N PRO A 333 -6.42 0.19 -16.52
CA PRO A 333 -5.23 0.99 -16.78
C PRO A 333 -4.14 0.89 -15.70
N HIS A 334 -4.44 0.34 -14.52
CA HIS A 334 -3.48 0.21 -13.41
C HIS A 334 -2.92 -1.23 -13.29
N GLY A 335 -1.95 -1.42 -12.40
CA GLY A 335 -1.40 -2.73 -12.09
C GLY A 335 -2.40 -3.63 -11.35
N LEU A 336 -2.21 -4.95 -11.39
CA LEU A 336 -3.05 -5.91 -10.66
C LEU A 336 -2.95 -5.80 -9.13
N GLY A 337 -1.85 -5.24 -8.64
CA GLY A 337 -1.59 -5.12 -7.22
C GLY A 337 -0.12 -4.84 -6.95
N HIS A 338 0.23 -4.85 -5.67
CA HIS A 338 1.54 -4.49 -5.16
C HIS A 338 1.89 -5.28 -3.90
N MET A 339 3.16 -5.19 -3.49
CA MET A 339 3.56 -5.68 -2.16
C MET A 339 2.83 -4.89 -1.07
N LEU A 340 2.45 -5.59 -0.01
CA LEU A 340 1.82 -5.04 1.19
C LEU A 340 2.66 -5.42 2.42
N GLY A 341 2.79 -4.52 3.38
CA GLY A 341 3.56 -4.74 4.60
C GLY A 341 3.46 -3.56 5.57
N VAL A 342 4.61 -3.02 5.99
CA VAL A 342 4.67 -1.83 6.87
C VAL A 342 4.27 -0.56 6.12
N ASP A 343 4.22 -0.61 4.79
CA ASP A 343 3.58 0.40 3.96
C ASP A 343 2.51 -0.28 3.09
N VAL A 344 1.47 0.49 2.70
CA VAL A 344 0.44 0.01 1.77
C VAL A 344 1.04 -0.41 0.43
N HIS A 345 1.83 0.47 -0.20
CA HIS A 345 2.76 0.09 -1.26
C HIS A 345 4.12 -0.21 -0.64
N ASP A 346 4.31 -1.44 -0.16
CA ASP A 346 5.44 -1.81 0.68
C ASP A 346 6.79 -1.51 -0.01
N MET A 347 7.61 -0.68 0.65
CA MET A 347 8.96 -0.28 0.20
C MET A 347 9.05 0.49 -1.12
N GLU A 348 7.96 1.08 -1.64
CA GLU A 348 8.02 1.82 -2.90
C GLU A 348 9.00 3.01 -2.87
N ASP A 349 9.32 3.53 -1.69
CA ASP A 349 10.36 4.53 -1.45
C ASP A 349 11.78 4.07 -1.81
N LEU A 350 11.99 2.75 -1.91
CA LEU A 350 13.24 2.11 -2.35
C LEU A 350 13.31 1.87 -3.87
N GLY A 351 12.23 2.18 -4.60
CA GLY A 351 12.17 2.13 -6.06
C GLY A 351 11.89 0.76 -6.67
N ASP A 352 12.10 0.65 -7.99
CA ASP A 352 11.66 -0.49 -8.82
C ASP A 352 12.33 -1.83 -8.45
N VAL A 353 13.42 -1.82 -7.70
CA VAL A 353 14.08 -3.06 -7.23
C VAL A 353 13.12 -3.94 -6.41
N VAL A 354 12.15 -3.34 -5.72
CA VAL A 354 11.08 -4.06 -5.01
C VAL A 354 10.23 -4.86 -5.99
N GLY A 355 9.69 -4.20 -7.01
CA GLY A 355 8.76 -4.80 -7.96
C GLY A 355 9.39 -5.76 -8.96
N TYR A 356 10.61 -5.43 -9.41
CA TYR A 356 11.20 -5.97 -10.63
C TYR A 356 12.49 -6.76 -10.38
N GLY A 357 13.13 -6.56 -9.21
CA GLY A 357 14.49 -7.05 -8.95
C GLY A 357 15.51 -6.48 -9.93
N ALA A 358 16.78 -6.85 -9.78
CA ALA A 358 17.81 -6.53 -10.76
C ALA A 358 18.00 -7.72 -11.72
N PRO A 359 18.00 -7.54 -13.05
CA PRO A 359 17.95 -6.29 -13.83
C PRO A 359 16.54 -5.96 -14.37
N GLY A 360 15.45 -6.30 -13.66
CA GLY A 360 14.10 -6.14 -14.17
C GLY A 360 13.76 -4.69 -14.52
N VAL A 361 13.07 -4.47 -15.64
CA VAL A 361 12.72 -3.13 -16.14
C VAL A 361 11.21 -3.03 -16.32
N ARG A 362 10.65 -1.94 -15.78
CA ARG A 362 9.25 -1.55 -15.93
C ARG A 362 8.89 -1.30 -17.40
N SER A 363 7.72 -1.80 -17.81
CA SER A 363 7.23 -1.59 -19.18
C SER A 363 6.94 -0.11 -19.45
N THR A 364 7.11 0.35 -20.68
CA THR A 364 6.66 1.69 -21.11
C THR A 364 5.28 1.67 -21.75
N GLN A 365 4.67 0.49 -21.94
CA GLN A 365 3.32 0.35 -22.48
C GLN A 365 2.30 0.82 -21.43
N PHE A 366 1.36 1.68 -21.83
CA PHE A 366 0.24 2.11 -20.97
C PHE A 366 -0.55 0.89 -20.46
N GLY A 367 -0.97 0.91 -19.19
CA GLY A 367 -1.40 -0.29 -18.46
C GLY A 367 -0.22 -0.95 -17.76
N LEU A 368 0.58 -1.73 -18.48
CA LEU A 368 1.73 -2.46 -17.91
C LEU A 368 2.79 -1.58 -17.24
N GLY A 369 2.93 -0.31 -17.65
CA GLY A 369 3.86 0.63 -17.02
C GLY A 369 3.44 1.07 -15.61
N PHE A 370 2.19 0.84 -15.23
CA PHE A 370 1.69 1.08 -13.87
C PHE A 370 1.75 -0.17 -12.98
N LEU A 371 2.24 -1.31 -13.50
CA LEU A 371 2.45 -2.51 -12.70
C LEU A 371 3.54 -2.23 -11.65
N ARG A 372 3.23 -2.44 -10.38
CA ARG A 372 4.16 -2.22 -9.26
C ARG A 372 4.99 -3.47 -8.93
N LEU A 373 4.56 -4.65 -9.39
CA LEU A 373 5.20 -5.92 -9.13
C LEU A 373 5.24 -6.78 -10.40
N ALA A 374 6.42 -7.26 -10.79
CA ALA A 374 6.60 -8.14 -11.95
C ALA A 374 7.52 -9.33 -11.69
N ARG A 375 8.07 -9.45 -10.46
CA ARG A 375 8.95 -10.54 -10.05
C ARG A 375 8.20 -11.88 -9.91
N GLU A 376 8.99 -12.94 -9.81
CA GLU A 376 8.55 -14.26 -9.35
C GLU A 376 7.99 -14.18 -7.92
N LEU A 377 6.89 -14.88 -7.69
CA LEU A 377 6.28 -15.00 -6.37
C LEU A 377 7.02 -16.03 -5.53
N GLU A 378 7.27 -15.69 -4.27
CA GLU A 378 7.95 -16.53 -3.29
C GLU A 378 7.07 -16.67 -2.03
N PRO A 379 7.15 -17.81 -1.32
CA PRO A 379 6.46 -17.96 -0.04
C PRO A 379 6.82 -16.85 0.94
N GLY A 380 5.81 -16.23 1.55
CA GLY A 380 5.97 -15.09 2.46
C GLY A 380 5.75 -13.73 1.79
N HIS A 381 5.66 -13.64 0.46
CA HIS A 381 5.15 -12.44 -0.19
C HIS A 381 3.69 -12.20 0.23
N VAL A 382 3.38 -10.98 0.65
CA VAL A 382 2.00 -10.50 0.80
C VAL A 382 1.77 -9.42 -0.24
N VAL A 383 0.71 -9.57 -1.03
CA VAL A 383 0.37 -8.69 -2.14
C VAL A 383 -1.12 -8.42 -2.21
N THR A 384 -1.51 -7.26 -2.73
CA THR A 384 -2.90 -6.97 -3.09
C THR A 384 -3.26 -7.63 -4.42
N ILE A 385 -4.54 -7.98 -4.60
CA ILE A 385 -5.12 -8.42 -5.88
C ILE A 385 -6.38 -7.62 -6.17
N GLU A 386 -6.22 -6.59 -6.99
CA GLU A 386 -7.16 -5.47 -7.16
C GLU A 386 -7.55 -5.20 -8.63
N PRO A 387 -8.00 -6.20 -9.42
CA PRO A 387 -8.46 -5.92 -10.77
C PRO A 387 -9.65 -4.94 -10.76
N GLY A 388 -9.76 -4.17 -11.83
CA GLY A 388 -10.88 -3.25 -12.02
C GLY A 388 -11.21 -3.00 -13.48
N ILE A 389 -12.47 -2.62 -13.71
CA ILE A 389 -12.97 -2.16 -15.01
C ILE A 389 -13.50 -0.73 -14.83
N TYR A 390 -12.98 0.18 -15.63
CA TYR A 390 -13.29 1.61 -15.58
C TYR A 390 -13.68 2.12 -16.95
N PHE A 391 -14.74 2.91 -16.99
CA PHE A 391 -15.17 3.63 -18.19
C PHE A 391 -14.78 5.09 -18.02
N ILE A 392 -13.54 5.42 -18.40
CA ILE A 392 -12.97 6.77 -18.25
C ILE A 392 -13.30 7.57 -19.53
N PRO A 393 -14.26 8.52 -19.51
CA PRO A 393 -14.79 9.12 -20.74
C PRO A 393 -13.71 9.81 -21.59
N THR A 394 -12.79 10.54 -20.94
CA THR A 394 -11.69 11.23 -21.61
C THR A 394 -10.73 10.26 -22.30
N LEU A 395 -10.45 9.11 -21.68
CA LEU A 395 -9.56 8.10 -22.26
C LEU A 395 -10.22 7.41 -23.46
N MET A 396 -11.52 7.09 -23.33
CA MET A 396 -12.34 6.52 -24.39
C MET A 396 -12.40 7.44 -25.61
N ASP A 397 -12.70 8.73 -25.41
CA ASP A 397 -12.78 9.72 -26.49
C ASP A 397 -11.45 9.88 -27.23
N MET A 398 -10.35 9.97 -26.46
CA MET A 398 -9.01 10.08 -27.02
C MET A 398 -8.67 8.85 -27.88
N TRP A 399 -8.82 7.64 -27.32
CA TRP A 399 -8.47 6.40 -28.04
C TRP A 399 -9.37 6.15 -29.26
N ALA A 400 -10.66 6.48 -29.18
CA ALA A 400 -11.58 6.42 -30.31
C ALA A 400 -11.14 7.37 -31.43
N SER A 401 -10.78 8.62 -31.10
CA SER A 401 -10.31 9.61 -32.08
C SER A 401 -9.00 9.20 -32.78
N GLU A 402 -8.13 8.50 -32.05
CA GLU A 402 -6.86 7.97 -32.55
C GLU A 402 -7.01 6.63 -33.28
N LYS A 403 -8.22 6.05 -33.29
CA LYS A 403 -8.50 4.70 -33.81
C LYS A 403 -7.62 3.63 -33.17
N LYS A 404 -7.30 3.83 -31.89
CA LYS A 404 -6.37 2.99 -31.16
C LYS A 404 -7.02 1.64 -30.88
N HIS A 405 -6.36 0.54 -31.27
CA HIS A 405 -6.82 -0.83 -31.04
C HIS A 405 -8.25 -1.14 -31.57
N GLU A 406 -8.70 -0.53 -32.67
CA GLU A 406 -10.03 -0.78 -33.30
C GLU A 406 -10.28 -2.26 -33.65
N ALA A 407 -9.22 -3.07 -33.82
CA ALA A 407 -9.32 -4.51 -34.02
C ALA A 407 -9.85 -5.26 -32.79
N PHE A 408 -9.74 -4.67 -31.59
CA PHE A 408 -10.06 -5.30 -30.30
C PHE A 408 -11.18 -4.58 -29.52
N ILE A 409 -11.44 -3.30 -29.80
CA ILE A 409 -12.38 -2.46 -29.03
C ILE A 409 -13.62 -2.15 -29.87
N GLN A 410 -14.80 -2.26 -29.27
CA GLN A 410 -16.09 -1.93 -29.89
C GLN A 410 -16.56 -0.53 -29.45
N TYR A 411 -15.93 0.52 -29.99
CA TYR A 411 -16.20 1.91 -29.57
C TYR A 411 -17.68 2.31 -29.64
N ASP A 412 -18.42 1.84 -30.66
CA ASP A 412 -19.85 2.15 -30.81
C ASP A 412 -20.70 1.65 -29.63
N ALA A 413 -20.28 0.55 -28.98
CA ALA A 413 -20.98 -0.01 -27.82
C ALA A 413 -20.66 0.71 -26.51
N LEU A 414 -19.57 1.48 -26.44
CA LEU A 414 -19.13 2.11 -25.20
C LEU A 414 -19.98 3.31 -24.79
N GLY A 415 -20.80 3.85 -25.71
CA GLY A 415 -21.70 4.97 -25.41
C GLY A 415 -22.65 4.68 -24.24
N ASP A 416 -23.16 3.45 -24.16
CA ASP A 416 -24.09 3.00 -23.11
C ASP A 416 -23.43 2.83 -21.74
N TYR A 417 -22.10 2.87 -21.68
CA TYR A 417 -21.31 2.74 -20.45
C TYR A 417 -20.56 4.02 -20.09
N ARG A 418 -20.78 5.11 -20.83
CA ARG A 418 -20.04 6.37 -20.65
C ARG A 418 -20.15 6.91 -19.23
N ASP A 419 -21.34 6.81 -18.65
CA ASP A 419 -21.63 7.25 -17.29
C ASP A 419 -21.64 6.07 -16.31
N PHE A 420 -21.02 4.92 -16.62
CA PHE A 420 -21.00 3.76 -15.72
C PHE A 420 -20.12 3.99 -14.49
N GLY A 421 -19.00 4.70 -14.67
CA GLY A 421 -17.95 4.86 -13.67
C GLY A 421 -16.97 3.70 -13.67
N GLY A 422 -16.81 3.01 -12.54
CA GLY A 422 -15.88 1.89 -12.45
C GLY A 422 -16.11 0.98 -11.25
N ILE A 423 -15.57 -0.22 -11.33
CA ILE A 423 -15.61 -1.26 -10.30
C ILE A 423 -14.19 -1.73 -10.05
N ARG A 424 -13.81 -1.80 -8.77
CA ARG A 424 -12.62 -2.51 -8.27
C ARG A 424 -13.02 -3.43 -7.12
N ILE A 425 -12.35 -4.58 -7.05
CA ILE A 425 -12.49 -5.55 -5.96
C ILE A 425 -11.09 -5.98 -5.59
N GLU A 426 -10.74 -5.84 -4.30
CA GLU A 426 -9.38 -6.04 -3.83
C GLU A 426 -9.31 -6.87 -2.56
N ASP A 427 -8.35 -7.79 -2.51
CA ASP A 427 -8.03 -8.57 -1.32
C ASP A 427 -6.53 -8.68 -1.13
N ASP A 428 -6.12 -8.79 0.14
CA ASP A 428 -4.75 -9.07 0.56
C ASP A 428 -4.46 -10.57 0.51
N VAL A 429 -3.37 -10.97 -0.15
CA VAL A 429 -3.06 -12.38 -0.41
C VAL A 429 -1.61 -12.71 -0.04
N LEU A 430 -1.46 -13.73 0.80
CA LEU A 430 -0.18 -14.33 1.15
C LEU A 430 0.15 -15.47 0.18
N VAL A 431 1.32 -15.42 -0.45
CA VAL A 431 1.91 -16.55 -1.16
C VAL A 431 2.41 -17.57 -0.14
N THR A 432 1.92 -18.80 -0.22
CA THR A 432 2.31 -19.90 0.66
C THR A 432 3.23 -20.88 -0.05
N GLN A 433 3.75 -21.87 0.68
CA GLN A 433 4.57 -22.94 0.08
C GLN A 433 3.84 -23.76 -0.99
N ALA A 434 2.50 -23.85 -0.91
CA ALA A 434 1.68 -24.68 -1.80
C ALA A 434 0.84 -23.88 -2.80
N GLY A 435 0.83 -22.55 -2.73
CA GLY A 435 -0.07 -21.71 -3.51
C GLY A 435 -0.22 -20.33 -2.88
N HIS A 436 -1.46 -20.00 -2.49
CA HIS A 436 -1.83 -18.71 -1.92
C HIS A 436 -2.79 -18.90 -0.74
N ARG A 437 -3.01 -17.82 0.01
CA ARG A 437 -4.01 -17.71 1.06
C ARG A 437 -4.51 -16.27 1.10
N VAL A 438 -5.79 -16.06 0.84
CA VAL A 438 -6.44 -14.78 1.10
C VAL A 438 -6.37 -14.53 2.61
N LEU A 439 -5.83 -13.39 3.01
CA LEU A 439 -5.69 -12.99 4.41
C LEU A 439 -7.01 -12.43 4.94
N GLY A 440 -7.18 -12.47 6.26
CA GLY A 440 -8.36 -11.97 6.93
C GLY A 440 -9.55 -12.93 6.85
N THR A 441 -10.58 -12.61 7.62
CA THR A 441 -11.88 -13.28 7.45
C THR A 441 -12.58 -12.65 6.23
N PRO A 442 -13.20 -13.44 5.31
CA PRO A 442 -13.68 -12.92 4.02
C PRO A 442 -14.68 -11.74 4.09
N ILE A 443 -14.30 -10.58 3.56
CA ILE A 443 -15.21 -9.44 3.39
C ILE A 443 -16.12 -9.72 2.18
N VAL A 444 -17.44 -9.59 2.37
CA VAL A 444 -18.44 -9.94 1.35
C VAL A 444 -18.12 -9.30 -0.01
N LYS A 445 -18.21 -10.10 -1.09
CA LYS A 445 -17.86 -9.66 -2.45
C LYS A 445 -18.62 -10.37 -3.58
N HIS A 446 -19.47 -11.36 -3.29
CA HIS A 446 -20.39 -11.85 -4.31
C HIS A 446 -21.62 -10.94 -4.37
N CYS A 447 -22.16 -10.65 -5.56
CA CYS A 447 -23.31 -9.74 -5.70
C CYS A 447 -24.47 -10.10 -4.77
N ASP A 448 -24.89 -11.37 -4.76
CA ASP A 448 -25.99 -11.83 -3.92
C ASP A 448 -25.68 -11.68 -2.42
N GLU A 449 -24.42 -11.91 -2.01
CA GLU A 449 -23.99 -11.73 -0.61
C GLU A 449 -23.94 -10.26 -0.21
N LEU A 450 -23.52 -9.38 -1.12
CA LEU A 450 -23.52 -7.93 -0.91
C LEU A 450 -24.96 -7.42 -0.73
N GLU A 451 -25.86 -7.74 -1.66
CA GLU A 451 -27.28 -7.35 -1.58
C GLU A 451 -27.91 -7.88 -0.29
N GLN A 452 -27.65 -9.14 0.06
CA GLN A 452 -28.14 -9.76 1.31
C GLN A 452 -27.58 -9.08 2.56
N HIS A 453 -26.29 -8.73 2.58
CA HIS A 453 -25.64 -8.09 3.73
C HIS A 453 -26.15 -6.65 3.94
N MET A 454 -26.30 -5.91 2.84
CA MET A 454 -26.83 -4.53 2.85
C MET A 454 -28.29 -4.51 3.30
N ALA A 455 -29.11 -5.49 2.89
CA ALA A 455 -30.52 -5.57 3.28
C ALA A 455 -30.75 -5.92 4.77
N ASN A 456 -29.71 -6.37 5.48
CA ASN A 456 -29.79 -6.75 6.90
C ASN A 456 -29.46 -5.61 7.88
N GLY A 457 -29.01 -4.46 7.37
CA GLY A 457 -28.79 -3.22 8.14
C GLY A 457 -30.04 -2.36 8.20
#